data_AF-A0A1X2A6R5-F1
#
_entry.id   AF-A0A1X2A6R5-F1
#
_cell.length_a   1.000
_cell.length_b   1.000
_cell.length_c   1.000
_cell.angle_alpha   90.00
_cell.angle_beta   90.00
_cell.angle_gamma   90.00
#
_symmetry.space_group_name_H-M   'P 1'
#
loop_
_entity.id
_entity.type
_entity.pdbx_description
1 polymer ?
#
loop_
_entity_poly.entity_id
_entity_poly.type
_entity_poly.pdbx_seq_one_letter_code
_entity_poly.pdbx_strand_id
1 'polypeptide(L)' 'MADPAFDATDNETAAVQVVAEAHGVPFLGIRGISDGAGDPLRLPGFPWQFFFYKQLAADNAARVAAAFLQRLD' A
#
# COMPACT_ATOMS: atom_id res chain seq x y z
N MET A 1 9.37 -6.19 -12.02
CA MET A 1 9.59 -4.81 -12.49
C MET A 1 8.26 -4.08 -12.38
N ALA A 2 8.27 -2.80 -12.01
CA ALA A 2 7.05 -1.99 -11.99
C ALA A 2 6.49 -1.85 -13.42
N ASP A 3 5.18 -2.05 -13.57
CA ASP A 3 4.47 -1.79 -14.82
C ASP A 3 4.10 -0.29 -14.84
N PRO A 4 4.55 0.49 -15.84
CA PRO A 4 4.27 1.93 -15.90
C PRO A 4 2.77 2.25 -16.08
N ALA A 5 1.93 1.27 -16.39
CA ALA A 5 0.49 1.45 -16.41
C ALA A 5 -0.14 1.57 -15.01
N PHE A 6 0.60 1.22 -13.94
CA PHE A 6 0.09 1.19 -12.58
C PHE A 6 1.00 1.99 -11.62
N ASP A 7 0.38 2.77 -10.74
CA ASP A 7 1.12 3.56 -9.74
C ASP A 7 1.76 2.69 -8.63
N ALA A 8 1.17 1.52 -8.35
CA ALA A 8 1.64 0.57 -7.36
C ALA A 8 1.16 -0.86 -7.66
N THR A 9 1.89 -1.85 -7.12
CA THR A 9 1.55 -3.27 -7.21
C THR A 9 1.69 -3.92 -5.83
N ASP A 10 0.78 -4.84 -5.51
CA ASP A 10 0.80 -5.63 -4.29
C ASP A 10 0.14 -7.00 -4.54
N ASN A 11 0.06 -7.87 -3.52
CA ASN A 11 -0.41 -9.25 -3.69
C ASN A 11 -1.80 -9.53 -3.10
N GLU A 12 -2.40 -8.61 -2.35
CA GLU A 12 -3.61 -8.90 -1.55
C GLU A 12 -4.81 -7.98 -1.82
N THR A 13 -4.61 -6.74 -2.27
CA THR A 13 -5.70 -5.75 -2.36
C THR A 13 -6.82 -6.23 -3.28
N ALA A 14 -6.47 -6.73 -4.46
CA ALA A 14 -7.42 -7.26 -5.41
C ALA A 14 -8.14 -8.51 -4.88
N ALA A 15 -7.43 -9.37 -4.14
CA ALA A 15 -8.03 -10.57 -3.54
C ALA A 15 -9.06 -10.20 -2.45
N VAL A 16 -8.77 -9.21 -1.60
CA VAL A 16 -9.71 -8.72 -0.59
C VAL A 16 -10.91 -8.04 -1.25
N GLN A 17 -10.70 -7.25 -2.30
CA GLN A 17 -11.79 -6.61 -3.05
C GLN A 17 -12.80 -7.62 -3.58
N VAL A 18 -12.34 -8.72 -4.20
CA VAL A 18 -13.22 -9.78 -4.72
C VAL A 18 -14.13 -10.35 -3.62
N VAL A 19 -13.60 -10.54 -2.41
CA VAL A 19 -14.41 -11.02 -1.27
C VAL A 19 -15.41 -9.95 -0.82
N ALA A 20 -15.00 -8.69 -0.70
CA ALA A 20 -15.89 -7.61 -0.28
C ALA A 20 -17.05 -7.41 -1.26
N GLU A 21 -16.77 -7.45 -2.57
CA GLU A 21 -17.78 -7.39 -3.64
C GLU A 21 -18.79 -8.55 -3.53
N ALA A 22 -18.30 -9.78 -3.31
CA ALA A 22 -19.17 -10.96 -3.14
C ALA A 22 -20.13 -10.85 -1.95
N HIS A 23 -19.80 -10.02 -0.96
CA HIS A 23 -20.62 -9.76 0.22
C HIS A 23 -21.36 -8.41 0.17
N GLY A 24 -21.26 -7.65 -0.92
CA GLY A 24 -21.90 -6.34 -1.06
C GLY A 24 -21.36 -5.28 -0.08
N VAL A 25 -20.12 -5.44 0.39
CA VAL A 25 -19.47 -4.53 1.35
C VAL A 25 -18.59 -3.53 0.60
N PRO A 26 -18.76 -2.20 0.81
CA PRO A 26 -17.84 -1.21 0.25
C PRO A 26 -16.40 -1.45 0.74
N PHE A 27 -15.43 -1.39 -0.17
CA PHE A 27 -14.03 -1.66 0.14
C PHE A 27 -13.11 -0.52 -0.31
N LEU A 28 -12.13 -0.20 0.54
CA LEU A 28 -11.06 0.75 0.26
C LEU A 28 -9.73 0.15 0.72
N GLY A 29 -8.80 -0.05 -0.22
CA GLY A 29 -7.41 -0.42 0.08
C GLY A 29 -6.53 0.82 0.24
N ILE A 30 -5.73 0.87 1.33
CA ILE A 30 -4.74 1.94 1.55
C ILE A 30 -3.35 1.29 1.55
N ARG A 31 -2.47 1.76 0.65
CA ARG A 31 -1.10 1.25 0.50
C ARG A 31 -0.07 2.34 0.78
N GLY A 32 0.88 2.04 1.66
CA GLY A 32 2.12 2.81 1.79
C GLY A 32 3.21 2.17 0.93
N ILE A 33 3.95 2.96 0.16
CA ILE A 33 5.00 2.46 -0.73
C ILE A 33 6.26 2.11 0.07
N SER A 34 6.70 0.86 -0.01
CA SER A 34 7.89 0.34 0.68
C SER A 34 9.15 0.31 -0.19
N ASP A 35 8.99 0.34 -1.50
CA ASP A 35 10.08 0.21 -2.47
C ASP A 35 9.63 0.73 -3.83
N GLY A 36 10.59 1.19 -4.63
CA GLY A 36 10.33 1.78 -5.94
C GLY A 36 11.28 2.92 -6.29
N ALA A 37 10.91 3.64 -7.35
CA ALA A 37 11.63 4.82 -7.80
C ALA A 37 11.52 5.96 -6.77
N GLY A 38 12.55 6.82 -6.71
CA GLY A 38 12.55 7.98 -5.83
C GLY A 38 13.07 7.73 -4.41
N ASP A 39 13.63 6.55 -4.13
CA ASP A 39 14.29 6.25 -2.87
C ASP A 39 15.44 7.25 -2.57
N PRO A 40 15.35 8.04 -1.49
CA PRO A 40 16.34 9.05 -1.14
C PRO A 40 17.68 8.45 -0.71
N LEU A 41 17.70 7.20 -0.26
CA LEU A 41 18.91 6.49 0.16
C LEU A 41 19.57 5.72 -0.99
N ARG A 42 18.95 5.69 -2.17
CA ARG A 42 19.44 4.98 -3.37
C ARG A 42 19.83 3.52 -3.08
N LEU A 43 19.03 2.83 -2.27
CA LEU A 43 19.21 1.41 -1.99
C LEU A 43 18.99 0.59 -3.27
N PRO A 44 19.45 -0.67 -3.34
CA PRO A 44 19.41 -1.47 -4.58
C PRO A 44 18.01 -1.91 -5.09
N GLY A 45 16.91 -1.30 -4.63
CA GLY A 45 15.55 -1.73 -4.91
C GLY A 45 15.06 -2.84 -3.98
N PHE A 46 13.97 -3.50 -4.36
CA PHE A 46 13.49 -4.70 -3.68
C PHE A 46 14.55 -5.83 -3.71
N PRO A 47 14.78 -6.58 -2.61
CA PRO A 47 14.06 -6.54 -1.34
C PRO A 47 14.67 -5.59 -0.29
N TRP A 48 15.78 -4.94 -0.60
CA TRP A 48 16.52 -4.10 0.37
C TRP A 48 15.71 -2.89 0.82
N GLN A 49 15.09 -2.18 -0.11
CA GLN A 49 14.18 -1.07 0.18
C GLN A 49 13.02 -1.54 1.04
N PHE A 50 12.38 -2.66 0.68
CA PHE A 50 11.27 -3.23 1.46
C PHE A 50 11.69 -3.48 2.92
N PHE A 51 12.83 -4.13 3.16
CA PHE A 51 13.28 -4.40 4.52
C PHE A 51 13.62 -3.12 5.30
N PHE A 52 14.09 -2.07 4.62
CA PHE A 52 14.40 -0.79 5.24
C PHE A 52 13.14 0.04 5.55
N TYR A 53 12.17 0.05 4.63
CA TYR A 53 11.03 0.98 4.66
C TYR A 53 9.69 0.36 5.05
N LYS A 54 9.55 -0.98 5.13
CA LYS A 54 8.24 -1.62 5.41
C LYS A 54 7.53 -1.08 6.65
N GLN A 55 8.26 -0.77 7.73
CA GLN A 55 7.65 -0.22 8.95
C GLN A 55 7.14 1.21 8.71
N LEU A 56 7.94 2.07 8.07
CA LEU A 56 7.53 3.42 7.73
C LEU A 56 6.34 3.44 6.78
N ALA A 57 6.34 2.55 5.77
CA ALA A 57 5.23 2.38 4.84
C ALA A 57 3.95 1.93 5.56
N ALA A 58 4.06 0.96 6.48
CA ALA A 58 2.94 0.49 7.30
C ALA A 58 2.38 1.59 8.21
N ASP A 59 3.26 2.33 8.90
CA ASP A 59 2.86 3.43 9.79
C ASP A 59 2.13 4.54 9.01
N ASN A 60 2.62 4.89 7.82
CA ASN A 60 1.96 5.89 6.97
C ASN A 60 0.59 5.41 6.49
N ALA A 61 0.47 4.16 6.03
CA ALA A 61 -0.82 3.60 5.63
C ALA A 61 -1.81 3.58 6.81
N ALA A 62 -1.36 3.18 8.00
CA ALA A 62 -2.18 3.16 9.20
C ALA A 62 -2.64 4.56 9.64
N ARG A 63 -1.78 5.58 9.53
CA ARG A 63 -2.14 6.98 9.83
C ARG A 63 -3.23 7.50 8.89
N VAL A 64 -3.12 7.21 7.59
CA VAL A 64 -4.15 7.59 6.62
C VAL A 64 -5.47 6.86 6.91
N ALA A 65 -5.41 5.56 7.20
CA ALA A 65 -6.59 4.78 7.57
C ALA A 65 -7.28 5.34 8.83
N ALA A 66 -6.51 5.64 9.89
CA ALA A 66 -7.04 6.22 11.11
C ALA A 66 -7.68 7.60 10.88
N ALA A 67 -7.00 8.48 10.12
CA ALA A 67 -7.53 9.80 9.77
C ALA A 67 -8.79 9.72 8.90
N PHE A 68 -8.88 8.74 8.01
CA PHE A 68 -10.07 8.49 7.21
C PHE A 68 -11.25 8.05 8.09
N LEU A 69 -11.03 7.08 8.99
CA LEU A 69 -12.06 6.60 9.91
C LEU A 69 -12.60 7.72 10.82
N GLN A 70 -11.71 8.57 11.35
CA GLN A 70 -12.09 9.72 12.18
C GLN A 70 -12.96 10.76 11.45
N ARG A 71 -13.03 10.73 10.11
CA ARG A 71 -13.87 11.61 9.31
C ARG A 71 -15.17 10.97 8.81
N LEU A 72 -15.35 9.67 9.08
CA LEU A 72 -16.58 8.95 8.76
C LEU A 72 -17.61 9.02 9.89
N ASP A 73 -17.20 9.45 11.09
CA ASP A 73 -18.05 9.81 12.21
C ASP A 73 -18.64 11.23 12.04
#